data_AF-A0A7I8DYG4-F1
#
_entry.id   AF-A0A7I8DYG4-F1
#
_cell.length_a   1.000
_cell.length_b   1.000
_cell.length_c   1.000
_cell.angle_alpha   90.00
_cell.angle_beta   90.00
_cell.angle_gamma   90.00
#
_symmetry.space_group_name_H-M   'P 1'
#
loop_
_entity.id
_entity.type
_entity.pdbx_description
1 polymer ?
#
loop_
_entity_poly.entity_id
_entity_poly.type
_entity_poly.pdbx_seq_one_letter_code
_entity_poly.pdbx_strand_id
1 'polypeptide(L)'
;MSFVTDSILKTALGKIKAWGEGKFVAQESGKGLSTNDYTNADKTKLNGVATGAQANKIETVKVNGTALTPDSSKAVNVDLTAYAKSADVTKEIASAVSGVTQIDYSVVESLPSTGKKGIIYLVANSDSGNNIYDEYIYINSKFEKLGSREMDLSSYAKKTDIPTKVSSLTNDSGYQTATQVTSAINAKLVVMTDTELNTMWTEVFGA
;
A
#
# COMPACT_ATOMS: atom_id res chain seq x y z
N MET A 1 -40.24 72.00 91.33
CA MET A 1 -39.74 71.29 90.13
C MET A 1 -38.49 70.54 90.54
N SER A 2 -38.40 69.23 90.25
CA SER A 2 -37.17 68.47 90.50
C SER A 2 -36.17 68.80 89.40
N PHE A 3 -35.03 69.36 89.76
CA PHE A 3 -33.96 69.67 88.80
C PHE A 3 -33.08 68.44 88.59
N VAL A 4 -32.62 68.23 87.34
CA VAL A 4 -31.65 67.18 87.05
C VAL A 4 -30.36 67.51 87.76
N THR A 5 -29.86 66.59 88.59
CA THR A 5 -28.58 66.75 89.27
C THR A 5 -27.42 66.30 88.39
N ASP A 6 -26.23 66.85 88.59
CA ASP A 6 -25.01 66.47 87.87
C ASP A 6 -24.75 64.96 87.91
N SER A 7 -25.12 64.30 89.01
CA SER A 7 -25.00 62.85 89.17
C SER A 7 -25.86 62.08 88.18
N ILE A 8 -27.09 62.54 87.95
CA ILE A 8 -28.02 61.91 86.99
C ILE A 8 -27.49 62.12 85.57
N LEU A 9 -27.01 63.33 85.26
CA LEU A 9 -26.46 63.65 83.93
C LEU A 9 -25.20 62.81 83.63
N LYS A 10 -24.24 62.72 84.56
CA LYS A 10 -23.05 61.88 84.41
C LYS A 10 -23.40 60.41 84.21
N THR A 11 -24.39 59.91 84.95
CA THR A 11 -24.84 58.52 84.81
C THR A 11 -25.47 58.26 83.45
N ALA A 12 -26.32 59.17 82.96
CA ALA A 12 -26.95 59.05 81.65
C ALA A 12 -25.91 59.10 80.52
N LEU A 13 -24.98 60.05 80.58
CA LEU A 13 -23.89 60.15 79.60
C LEU A 13 -23.00 58.92 79.58
N GLY A 14 -22.66 58.37 80.75
CA GLY A 14 -21.90 57.11 80.86
C GLY A 14 -22.62 55.93 80.20
N LYS A 15 -23.93 55.81 80.41
CA LYS A 15 -24.76 54.76 79.76
C LYS A 15 -24.84 54.93 78.25
N ILE A 16 -24.97 56.17 77.76
CA ILE A 16 -24.99 56.46 76.32
C ILE A 16 -23.62 56.11 75.70
N LYS A 17 -22.52 56.48 76.35
CA LYS A 17 -21.16 56.14 75.90
C LYS A 17 -20.96 54.62 75.84
N ALA A 18 -21.32 53.91 76.90
CA ALA A 18 -21.22 52.45 76.94
C ALA A 18 -22.13 51.75 75.90
N TRP A 19 -23.29 52.33 75.58
CA TRP A 19 -24.16 51.79 74.53
C TRP A 19 -23.56 51.98 73.13
N GLY A 20 -22.86 53.09 72.89
CA GLY A 20 -22.24 53.41 71.60
C GLY A 20 -20.89 52.75 71.35
N GLU A 21 -20.12 52.47 72.41
CA GLU A 21 -18.81 51.83 72.31
C GLU A 21 -18.92 50.46 71.61
N GLY A 22 -18.24 50.32 70.47
CA GLY A 22 -18.20 49.09 69.66
C GLY A 22 -19.42 48.87 68.75
N LYS A 23 -20.47 49.70 68.84
CA LYS A 23 -21.65 49.62 67.95
C LYS A 23 -21.56 50.52 66.72
N PHE A 24 -20.71 51.55 66.78
CA PHE A 24 -20.53 52.51 65.69
C PHE A 24 -19.05 52.67 65.37
N VAL A 25 -18.75 52.87 64.10
CA VAL A 25 -17.42 53.23 63.61
C VAL A 25 -17.44 54.71 63.24
N ALA A 26 -16.43 55.47 63.66
CA ALA A 26 -16.33 56.89 63.31
C ALA A 26 -16.19 57.05 61.79
N GLN A 27 -16.90 58.02 61.21
CA GLN A 27 -16.80 58.36 59.80
C GLN A 27 -15.45 59.01 59.52
N GLU A 28 -14.70 58.51 58.54
CA GLU A 28 -13.50 59.18 58.04
C GLU A 28 -13.88 60.26 57.01
N SER A 29 -13.11 61.34 56.97
CA SER A 29 -13.34 62.46 56.04
C SER A 29 -13.45 61.97 54.58
N GLY A 30 -14.54 62.32 53.90
CA GLY A 30 -14.80 61.97 52.50
C GLY A 30 -15.47 60.60 52.26
N LYS A 31 -15.79 59.83 53.30
CA LYS A 31 -16.50 58.53 53.18
C LYS A 31 -17.91 58.61 53.79
N GLY A 32 -18.90 57.92 53.22
CA GLY A 32 -20.23 57.79 53.82
C GLY A 32 -20.27 56.68 54.90
N LEU A 33 -21.19 56.78 55.87
CA LEU A 33 -21.51 55.72 56.83
C LEU A 33 -22.35 54.63 56.14
N SER A 34 -21.80 53.91 55.17
CA SER A 34 -22.47 52.71 54.66
C SER A 34 -22.22 51.55 55.64
N THR A 35 -23.20 50.66 55.79
CA THR A 35 -22.97 49.34 56.35
C THR A 35 -21.72 48.77 55.67
N ASN A 36 -20.75 48.31 56.45
CA ASN A 36 -19.56 47.71 55.87
C ASN A 36 -19.98 46.39 55.17
N ASP A 37 -20.26 46.43 53.87
CA ASP A 37 -20.85 45.32 53.10
C ASP A 37 -19.93 44.08 52.98
N TYR A 38 -18.69 44.18 53.48
CA TYR A 38 -17.74 43.09 53.50
C TYR A 38 -17.35 42.71 54.92
N THR A 39 -17.41 41.41 55.21
CA THR A 39 -16.82 40.85 56.43
C THR A 39 -15.29 41.01 56.42
N ASN A 40 -14.63 40.91 57.57
CA ASN A 40 -13.16 40.94 57.63
C ASN A 40 -12.52 39.81 56.81
N ALA A 41 -13.20 38.67 56.70
CA ALA A 41 -12.78 37.56 55.84
C ALA A 41 -12.86 37.93 54.36
N ASP A 42 -13.93 38.61 53.93
CA ASP A 42 -14.11 39.03 52.53
C ASP A 42 -13.12 40.13 52.13
N LYS A 43 -12.82 41.08 53.02
CA LYS A 43 -11.77 42.08 52.79
C LYS A 43 -10.40 41.45 52.63
N THR A 44 -10.08 40.45 53.45
CA THR A 44 -8.79 39.74 53.36
C THR A 44 -8.68 38.98 52.04
N LYS A 45 -9.76 38.31 51.62
CA LYS A 45 -9.82 37.65 50.30
C LYS A 45 -9.66 38.67 49.17
N LEU A 46 -10.38 39.79 49.21
CA LEU A 46 -10.33 40.83 48.18
C LEU A 46 -8.94 41.47 48.07
N ASN A 47 -8.31 41.80 49.20
CA ASN A 47 -6.96 42.36 49.23
C ASN A 47 -5.89 41.37 48.72
N GLY A 48 -6.16 40.07 48.82
CA GLY A 48 -5.29 39.03 48.26
C GLY A 48 -5.42 38.84 46.75
N VAL A 49 -6.44 39.42 46.12
CA VAL A 49 -6.61 39.35 44.66
C VAL A 49 -5.76 40.45 44.01
N ALA A 50 -4.72 40.04 43.27
CA ALA A 50 -3.91 40.97 42.49
C ALA A 50 -4.77 41.70 41.45
N THR A 51 -4.49 42.99 41.22
CA THR A 51 -5.15 43.79 40.19
C THR A 51 -5.07 43.07 38.84
N GLY A 52 -6.24 42.69 38.29
CA GLY A 52 -6.33 42.00 36.99
C GLY A 52 -6.32 40.48 37.03
N ALA A 53 -6.48 39.83 38.20
CA ALA A 53 -6.58 38.37 38.28
C ALA A 53 -7.76 37.81 37.44
N GLN A 54 -7.51 36.73 36.69
CA GLN A 54 -8.50 36.00 35.89
C GLN A 54 -8.51 34.52 36.31
N ALA A 55 -9.70 33.91 36.38
CA ALA A 55 -9.91 32.58 36.97
C ALA A 55 -9.27 31.40 36.20
N ASN A 56 -8.84 31.59 34.95
CA ASN A 56 -8.29 30.54 34.08
C ASN A 56 -6.93 30.95 33.50
N LYS A 57 -5.84 30.57 34.14
CA LYS A 57 -4.47 30.88 33.69
C LYS A 57 -3.96 29.79 32.74
N ILE A 58 -4.02 30.02 31.42
CA ILE A 58 -3.15 29.31 30.46
C ILE A 58 -1.80 30.04 30.50
N GLU A 59 -0.74 29.39 30.99
CA GLU A 59 0.56 30.04 31.13
C GLU A 59 1.27 30.26 29.80
N THR A 60 1.17 29.30 28.88
CA THR A 60 1.73 29.38 27.53
C THR A 60 1.12 28.30 26.63
N VAL A 61 0.94 28.61 25.35
CA VAL A 61 0.66 27.63 24.30
C VAL A 61 1.95 27.44 23.52
N LYS A 62 2.34 26.20 23.23
CA LYS A 62 3.57 25.92 22.47
C LYS A 62 3.26 25.05 21.25
N VAL A 63 3.99 25.30 20.16
CA VAL A 63 4.05 24.42 18.98
C VAL A 63 5.51 24.01 18.78
N ASN A 64 5.77 22.70 18.81
CA ASN A 64 7.11 22.12 18.73
C ASN A 64 8.14 22.79 19.68
N GLY A 65 7.75 22.95 20.95
CA GLY A 65 8.61 23.57 21.97
C GLY A 65 8.68 25.10 21.94
N THR A 66 8.26 25.75 20.84
CA THR A 66 8.25 27.21 20.71
C THR A 66 6.97 27.81 21.27
N ALA A 67 7.07 28.80 22.15
CA ALA A 67 5.91 29.50 22.71
C ALA A 67 5.23 30.40 21.67
N LEU A 68 3.91 30.32 21.61
CA LEU A 68 3.07 31.20 20.81
C LEU A 68 2.65 32.41 21.63
N THR A 69 2.60 33.56 20.96
CA THR A 69 2.15 34.83 21.54
C THR A 69 0.77 35.18 21.01
N PRO A 70 -0.19 35.61 21.85
CA PRO A 70 -1.45 36.15 21.38
C PRO A 70 -1.24 37.39 20.50
N ASP A 71 -2.04 37.52 19.46
CA ASP A 71 -2.06 38.71 18.61
C ASP A 71 -2.80 39.89 19.27
N SER A 72 -2.92 41.00 18.56
CA SER A 72 -3.65 42.19 19.02
C SER A 72 -5.15 41.96 19.25
N SER A 73 -5.72 40.93 18.64
CA SER A 73 -7.11 40.49 18.84
C SER A 73 -7.26 39.49 19.99
N LYS A 74 -6.16 39.19 20.70
CA LYS A 74 -6.06 38.16 21.75
C LYS A 74 -6.32 36.74 21.23
N ALA A 75 -6.08 36.49 19.96
CA ALA A 75 -6.13 35.16 19.37
C ALA A 75 -4.73 34.55 19.30
N VAL A 76 -4.65 33.21 19.35
CA VAL A 76 -3.42 32.46 19.11
C VAL A 76 -3.62 31.71 17.79
N ASN A 77 -2.75 31.97 16.82
CA ASN A 77 -2.73 31.20 15.57
C ASN A 77 -1.86 29.94 15.74
N VAL A 78 -2.45 28.77 15.56
CA VAL A 78 -1.72 27.49 15.55
C VAL A 78 -1.41 27.14 14.10
N ASP A 79 -0.29 27.69 13.61
CA ASP A 79 0.19 27.41 12.27
C ASP A 79 0.81 26.01 12.19
N LEU A 80 0.03 25.05 11.69
CA LEU A 80 0.49 23.69 11.43
C LEU A 80 1.02 23.50 10.00
N THR A 81 1.17 24.58 9.22
CA THR A 81 1.63 24.46 7.83
C THR A 81 3.00 23.78 7.73
N ALA A 82 3.85 23.86 8.76
CA ALA A 82 5.14 23.18 8.81
C ALA A 82 5.08 21.67 9.17
N TYR A 83 3.97 21.17 9.73
CA TYR A 83 3.90 19.82 10.33
C TYR A 83 3.03 18.82 9.55
N ALA A 84 2.49 19.22 8.41
CA ALA A 84 1.72 18.34 7.54
C ALA A 84 1.79 18.81 6.08
N LYS A 85 3.00 18.96 5.50
CA LYS A 85 3.07 19.25 4.06
C LYS A 85 3.04 17.96 3.28
N SER A 86 2.17 17.95 2.28
CA SER A 86 2.31 17.12 1.09
C SER A 86 3.76 17.09 0.60
N ALA A 87 4.56 18.14 0.83
CA ALA A 87 5.98 18.19 0.51
C ALA A 87 6.84 17.16 1.25
N ASP A 88 6.66 16.95 2.56
CA ASP A 88 7.44 15.96 3.31
C ASP A 88 7.02 14.53 2.91
N VAL A 89 5.71 14.31 2.78
CA VAL A 89 5.17 13.04 2.26
C VAL A 89 5.64 12.80 0.82
N THR A 90 5.67 13.83 -0.03
CA THR A 90 6.17 13.74 -1.41
C THR A 90 7.67 13.46 -1.43
N LYS A 91 8.44 14.06 -0.52
CA LYS A 91 9.88 13.81 -0.40
C LYS A 91 10.17 12.38 0.02
N GLU A 92 9.45 11.86 1.01
CA GLU A 92 9.60 10.47 1.45
C GLU A 92 9.14 9.48 0.35
N ILE A 93 8.02 9.75 -0.32
CA ILE A 93 7.56 8.95 -1.46
C ILE A 93 8.60 8.99 -2.58
N ALA A 94 9.07 10.17 -2.98
CA ALA A 94 10.07 10.33 -4.02
C ALA A 94 11.38 9.60 -3.66
N SER A 95 11.82 9.70 -2.40
CA SER A 95 12.97 8.95 -1.89
C SER A 95 12.75 7.44 -2.01
N ALA A 96 11.62 6.94 -1.52
CA ALA A 96 11.27 5.51 -1.54
C ALA A 96 11.16 4.94 -2.96
N VAL A 97 10.64 5.70 -3.93
CA VAL A 97 10.47 5.23 -5.32
C VAL A 97 11.65 5.57 -6.24
N SER A 98 12.56 6.46 -5.82
CA SER A 98 13.70 6.89 -6.65
C SER A 98 14.63 5.75 -7.09
N GLY A 99 14.71 4.69 -6.29
CA GLY A 99 15.49 3.48 -6.61
C GLY A 99 14.75 2.42 -7.39
N VAL A 100 13.43 2.55 -7.57
CA VAL A 100 12.63 1.57 -8.30
C VAL A 100 12.79 1.83 -9.78
N THR A 101 13.61 1.00 -10.44
CA THR A 101 13.66 0.99 -11.89
C THR A 101 12.38 0.32 -12.40
N GLN A 102 11.44 1.12 -12.88
CA GLN A 102 10.23 0.62 -13.54
C GLN A 102 10.67 -0.18 -14.78
N ILE A 103 10.11 -1.38 -14.96
CA ILE A 103 10.36 -2.17 -16.16
C ILE A 103 9.35 -1.76 -17.22
N ASP A 104 9.84 -1.30 -18.35
CA ASP A 104 9.05 -0.95 -19.53
C ASP A 104 9.64 -1.65 -20.76
N TYR A 105 8.92 -1.64 -21.88
CA TYR A 105 9.34 -2.29 -23.11
C TYR A 105 9.34 -1.32 -24.29
N SER A 106 10.26 -1.54 -25.22
CA SER A 106 10.36 -0.71 -26.42
C SER A 106 10.63 -1.59 -27.63
N VAL A 107 9.67 -1.62 -28.56
CA VAL A 107 9.87 -2.25 -29.87
C VAL A 107 10.65 -1.30 -30.75
N VAL A 108 11.80 -1.75 -31.24
CA VAL A 108 12.72 -0.96 -32.07
C VAL A 108 13.08 -1.74 -33.32
N GLU A 109 13.29 -1.04 -34.44
CA GLU A 109 13.75 -1.67 -35.68
C GLU A 109 15.19 -2.20 -35.54
N SER A 110 16.03 -1.51 -34.77
CA SER A 110 17.38 -1.93 -34.40
C SER A 110 17.77 -1.37 -33.03
N LEU A 111 18.75 -1.98 -32.38
CA LEU A 111 19.24 -1.48 -31.10
C LEU A 111 19.85 -0.08 -31.27
N PRO A 112 19.46 0.91 -30.44
CA PRO A 112 20.08 2.22 -30.46
C PRO A 112 21.55 2.14 -30.01
N SER A 113 22.34 3.21 -30.19
CA SER A 113 23.75 3.22 -29.76
C SER A 113 23.95 3.08 -28.25
N THR A 114 22.94 3.48 -27.46
CA THR A 114 22.90 3.34 -26.00
C THR A 114 21.48 3.04 -25.55
N GLY A 115 21.29 2.28 -24.48
CA GLY A 115 19.97 2.01 -23.91
C GLY A 115 19.73 2.67 -22.55
N LYS A 116 18.47 2.65 -22.12
CA LYS A 116 18.04 3.09 -20.80
C LYS A 116 17.92 1.88 -19.87
N LYS A 117 18.40 2.02 -18.63
CA LYS A 117 18.15 1.00 -17.59
C LYS A 117 16.65 0.86 -17.37
N GLY A 118 16.18 -0.37 -17.17
CA GLY A 118 14.76 -0.67 -16.97
C GLY A 118 13.95 -0.85 -18.25
N ILE A 119 14.53 -0.65 -19.43
CA ILE A 119 13.84 -0.91 -20.69
C ILE A 119 14.28 -2.26 -21.26
N ILE A 120 13.32 -3.13 -21.54
CA ILE A 120 13.52 -4.31 -22.38
C ILE A 120 13.28 -3.87 -23.84
N TYR A 121 14.35 -3.93 -24.63
CA TYR A 121 14.29 -3.62 -26.06
C TYR A 121 13.92 -4.88 -26.84
N LEU A 122 12.89 -4.77 -27.68
CA LEU A 122 12.39 -5.84 -28.52
C LEU A 122 12.78 -5.52 -29.96
N VAL A 123 13.67 -6.32 -30.54
CA VAL A 123 14.13 -6.17 -31.94
C VAL A 123 13.51 -7.29 -32.75
N ALA A 124 12.94 -6.98 -33.93
CA ALA A 124 12.32 -7.99 -34.78
C ALA A 124 13.29 -9.15 -35.02
N ASN A 125 12.86 -10.35 -34.65
CA ASN A 125 13.65 -11.55 -34.86
C ASN A 125 13.60 -11.93 -36.35
N SER A 126 14.75 -12.30 -36.91
CA SER A 126 14.92 -12.57 -38.35
C SER A 126 14.76 -14.05 -38.70
N ASP A 127 14.55 -14.90 -37.69
CA ASP A 127 14.52 -16.35 -37.83
C ASP A 127 13.13 -16.81 -38.28
N SER A 128 13.08 -17.93 -38.99
CA SER A 128 11.84 -18.51 -39.53
C SER A 128 10.98 -19.23 -38.47
N GLY A 129 11.18 -18.91 -37.18
CA GLY A 129 10.52 -19.55 -36.05
C GLY A 129 9.29 -18.79 -35.56
N ASN A 130 8.68 -19.28 -34.49
CA ASN A 130 7.56 -18.60 -33.81
C ASN A 130 8.02 -17.42 -32.93
N ASN A 131 9.33 -17.15 -32.85
CA ASN A 131 9.88 -16.05 -32.08
C ASN A 131 9.74 -14.75 -32.89
N ILE A 132 8.99 -13.77 -32.38
CA ILE A 132 8.72 -12.53 -33.10
C ILE A 132 9.79 -11.47 -32.78
N TYR A 133 10.36 -11.50 -31.57
CA TYR A 133 11.34 -10.52 -31.11
C TYR A 133 12.49 -11.18 -30.35
N ASP A 134 13.69 -10.64 -30.55
CA ASP A 134 14.79 -10.83 -29.63
C ASP A 134 14.70 -9.79 -28.51
N GLU A 135 14.84 -10.23 -27.25
CA GLU A 135 14.81 -9.32 -26.10
C GLU A 135 16.22 -8.93 -25.67
N TYR A 136 16.45 -7.63 -25.45
CA TYR A 136 17.71 -7.08 -24.99
C TYR A 136 17.53 -6.15 -23.79
N ILE A 137 18.52 -6.11 -22.91
CA ILE A 137 18.65 -5.08 -21.87
C ILE A 137 19.96 -4.32 -22.03
N TYR A 138 19.98 -3.06 -21.62
CA TYR A 138 21.19 -2.27 -21.59
C TYR A 138 21.80 -2.24 -20.19
N ILE A 139 22.96 -2.87 -20.05
CA ILE A 139 23.69 -2.99 -18.79
C ILE A 139 25.19 -2.87 -19.05
N ASN A 140 25.93 -2.23 -18.14
CA ASN A 140 27.39 -2.04 -18.25
C ASN A 140 27.82 -1.44 -19.61
N SER A 141 27.07 -0.46 -20.10
CA SER A 141 27.30 0.23 -21.38
C SER A 141 27.23 -0.67 -22.63
N LYS A 142 26.52 -1.79 -22.55
CA LYS A 142 26.35 -2.73 -23.65
C LYS A 142 24.93 -3.30 -23.64
N PHE A 143 24.43 -3.72 -24.81
CA PHE A 143 23.23 -4.54 -24.89
C PHE A 143 23.57 -6.01 -24.62
N GLU A 144 22.83 -6.62 -23.71
CA GLU A 144 22.85 -8.05 -23.44
C GLU A 144 21.51 -8.65 -23.87
N LYS A 145 21.57 -9.73 -24.65
CA LYS A 145 20.38 -10.46 -25.10
C LYS A 145 19.86 -11.30 -23.93
N LEU A 146 18.61 -11.10 -23.53
CA LEU A 146 17.97 -11.85 -22.45
C LEU A 146 17.37 -13.17 -22.93
N GLY A 147 16.94 -13.23 -24.19
CA GLY A 147 16.28 -14.40 -24.74
C GLY A 147 16.36 -14.44 -26.26
N SER A 148 16.66 -15.63 -26.76
CA SER A 148 16.13 -16.15 -28.03
C SER A 148 15.41 -17.43 -27.64
N ARG A 149 14.08 -17.43 -27.61
CA ARG A 149 13.32 -18.67 -27.40
C ARG A 149 13.36 -19.48 -28.70
N GLU A 150 14.55 -19.95 -29.09
CA GLU A 150 14.68 -20.93 -30.17
C GLU A 150 14.01 -22.22 -29.72
N MET A 151 12.91 -22.56 -30.40
CA MET A 151 12.22 -23.83 -30.22
C MET A 151 12.76 -24.79 -31.27
N ASP A 152 13.66 -25.70 -30.85
CA ASP A 152 14.16 -26.75 -31.74
C ASP A 152 13.04 -27.78 -32.00
N LEU A 153 12.53 -27.78 -33.24
CA LEU A 153 11.52 -28.72 -33.71
C LEU A 153 12.12 -29.85 -34.57
N SER A 154 13.44 -29.97 -34.67
CA SER A 154 14.12 -30.95 -35.53
C SER A 154 13.74 -32.40 -35.22
N SER A 155 13.36 -32.69 -33.98
CA SER A 155 12.93 -34.03 -33.54
C SER A 155 11.45 -34.33 -33.78
N TYR A 156 10.66 -33.37 -34.25
CA TYR A 156 9.23 -33.56 -34.54
C TYR A 156 8.99 -33.79 -36.02
N ALA A 157 8.12 -34.76 -36.33
CA ALA A 157 7.70 -35.05 -37.70
C ALA A 157 6.92 -33.87 -38.30
N LYS A 158 7.26 -33.47 -39.53
CA LYS A 158 6.45 -32.49 -40.26
C LYS A 158 5.14 -33.13 -40.70
N LYS A 159 4.14 -32.31 -40.99
CA LYS A 159 2.86 -32.78 -41.54
C LYS A 159 3.03 -33.57 -42.84
N THR A 160 4.07 -33.26 -43.62
CA THR A 160 4.46 -33.99 -44.84
C THR A 160 5.08 -35.36 -44.56
N ASP A 161 5.67 -35.52 -43.37
CA ASP A 161 6.38 -36.74 -42.98
C ASP A 161 5.42 -37.78 -42.38
N ILE A 162 4.17 -37.38 -42.08
CA ILE A 162 3.12 -38.25 -41.53
C ILE A 162 2.42 -38.98 -42.69
N PRO A 163 2.52 -40.32 -42.78
CA PRO A 163 1.81 -41.09 -43.81
C PRO A 163 0.31 -40.95 -43.65
N THR A 164 -0.38 -40.52 -44.70
CA THR A 164 -1.85 -40.34 -44.70
C THR A 164 -2.61 -41.55 -45.25
N LYS A 165 -1.90 -42.54 -45.80
CA LYS A 165 -2.46 -43.78 -46.36
C LYS A 165 -1.72 -44.98 -45.78
N VAL A 166 -2.45 -46.06 -45.53
CA VAL A 166 -1.88 -47.34 -45.04
C VAL A 166 -0.84 -47.88 -46.03
N SER A 167 -1.04 -47.71 -47.34
CA SER A 167 -0.09 -48.14 -48.38
C SER A 167 1.25 -47.42 -48.35
N SER A 168 1.36 -46.30 -47.62
CA SER A 168 2.60 -45.56 -47.44
C SER A 168 3.40 -46.02 -46.21
N LEU A 169 2.84 -46.92 -45.40
CA LEU A 169 3.53 -47.53 -44.28
C LEU A 169 4.41 -48.69 -44.78
N THR A 170 5.62 -48.78 -44.25
CA THR A 170 6.50 -49.93 -44.46
C THR A 170 6.18 -50.99 -43.41
N ASN A 171 6.10 -52.26 -43.83
CA ASN A 171 5.83 -53.36 -42.90
C ASN A 171 7.04 -53.59 -41.99
N ASP A 172 6.80 -53.73 -40.70
CA ASP A 172 7.87 -54.04 -39.74
C ASP A 172 8.45 -55.43 -40.00
N SER A 173 9.74 -55.60 -39.69
CA SER A 173 10.50 -56.84 -39.97
C SER A 173 9.89 -58.12 -39.36
N GLY A 174 9.04 -57.99 -38.34
CA GLY A 174 8.35 -59.11 -37.68
C GLY A 174 7.02 -59.53 -38.31
N TYR A 175 6.53 -58.83 -39.34
CA TYR A 175 5.24 -59.09 -39.95
C TYR A 175 5.39 -59.67 -41.37
N GLN A 176 4.54 -60.62 -41.73
CA GLN A 176 4.54 -61.21 -43.07
C GLN A 176 4.03 -60.22 -44.11
N THR A 177 4.72 -60.15 -45.26
CA THR A 177 4.28 -59.39 -46.43
C THR A 177 3.24 -60.17 -47.23
N ALA A 178 2.48 -59.49 -48.09
CA ALA A 178 1.51 -60.13 -48.98
C ALA A 178 2.15 -61.26 -49.80
N THR A 179 3.36 -61.03 -50.33
CA THR A 179 4.13 -62.05 -51.07
C THR A 179 4.46 -63.27 -50.22
N GLN A 180 4.85 -63.08 -48.95
CA GLN A 180 5.15 -64.19 -48.05
C GLN A 180 3.89 -65.00 -47.73
N VAL A 181 2.76 -64.34 -47.49
CA VAL A 181 1.47 -65.01 -47.29
C VAL A 181 1.06 -65.79 -48.53
N THR A 182 1.11 -65.17 -49.72
CA THR A 182 0.81 -65.85 -50.99
C THR A 182 1.72 -67.05 -51.22
N SER A 183 3.03 -66.91 -50.94
CA SER A 183 3.98 -68.00 -51.09
C SER A 183 3.70 -69.15 -50.12
N ALA A 184 3.38 -68.84 -48.85
CA ALA A 184 3.03 -69.85 -47.86
C ALA A 184 1.74 -70.61 -48.22
N ILE A 185 0.72 -69.90 -48.71
CA ILE A 185 -0.53 -70.50 -49.20
C ILE A 185 -0.25 -71.40 -50.41
N ASN A 186 0.46 -70.90 -51.41
CA ASN A 186 0.78 -71.68 -52.62
C ASN A 186 1.61 -72.93 -52.27
N ALA A 187 2.61 -72.79 -51.39
CA ALA A 187 3.39 -73.94 -50.94
C ALA A 187 2.53 -75.01 -50.25
N LYS A 188 1.44 -74.63 -49.58
CA LYS A 188 0.47 -75.56 -48.98
C LYS A 188 -0.53 -76.13 -50.01
N LEU A 189 -0.86 -75.40 -51.06
CA LEU A 189 -1.73 -75.87 -52.15
C LEU A 189 -1.01 -76.88 -53.08
N VAL A 190 0.30 -76.74 -53.25
CA VAL A 190 1.15 -77.64 -54.07
C VAL A 190 1.33 -79.04 -53.43
N VAL A 191 0.72 -79.30 -52.27
CA VAL A 191 0.88 -80.58 -51.54
C VAL A 191 -0.06 -81.68 -52.04
N MET A 192 -0.99 -81.41 -52.96
CA MET A 192 -1.61 -82.50 -53.74
C MET A 192 -0.80 -82.71 -55.01
N THR A 193 0.05 -83.73 -55.02
CA THR A 193 0.79 -84.12 -56.22
C THR A 193 -0.17 -84.59 -57.31
N ASP A 194 0.20 -84.41 -58.58
CA ASP A 194 -0.57 -84.96 -59.71
C ASP A 194 -0.77 -86.48 -59.56
N THR A 195 0.16 -87.16 -58.87
CA THR A 195 0.05 -88.57 -58.50
C THR A 195 -1.08 -88.82 -57.50
N GLU A 196 -1.18 -88.05 -56.42
CA GLU A 196 -2.28 -88.14 -55.46
C GLU A 196 -3.61 -87.77 -56.11
N LEU A 197 -3.63 -86.75 -56.98
CA LEU A 197 -4.82 -86.29 -57.69
C LEU A 197 -5.31 -87.36 -58.70
N ASN A 198 -4.39 -87.98 -59.45
CA ASN A 198 -4.72 -89.11 -60.33
C ASN A 198 -5.13 -90.36 -59.56
N THR A 199 -4.49 -90.65 -58.42
CA THR A 199 -4.87 -91.80 -57.57
C THR A 199 -6.29 -91.62 -57.05
N MET A 200 -6.64 -90.43 -56.54
CA MET A 200 -8.00 -90.11 -56.13
C MET A 200 -9.00 -90.18 -57.30
N TRP A 201 -8.61 -89.72 -58.49
CA TRP A 201 -9.47 -89.80 -59.67
C TRP A 201 -9.76 -91.26 -60.05
N THR A 202 -8.73 -92.09 -60.15
CA THR A 202 -8.86 -93.51 -60.47
C THR A 202 -9.70 -94.26 -59.42
N GLU A 203 -9.51 -93.97 -58.13
CA GLU A 203 -10.31 -94.59 -57.06
C GLU A 203 -11.80 -94.20 -57.10
N VAL A 204 -12.11 -92.94 -57.43
CA VAL A 204 -13.50 -92.44 -57.42
C VAL A 204 -14.25 -92.80 -58.70
N PHE A 205 -13.57 -92.77 -59.85
CA PHE A 205 -14.21 -92.89 -61.16
C PHE A 205 -13.86 -94.16 -61.94
N GLY A 206 -12.97 -95.00 -61.42
CA GLY A 206 -12.76 -96.38 -61.90
C GLY A 206 -12.17 -96.52 -63.31
N ALA A 207 -11.32 -95.57 -63.74
CA ALA A 207 -10.58 -95.64 -65.00
C ALA A 207 -9.16 -96.16 -64.80
#